data_AF-A0A1B8NZC3-F1
#
_entry.id   AF-A0A1B8NZC3-F1
#
_cell.length_a   1.000
_cell.length_b   1.000
_cell.length_c   1.000
_cell.angle_alpha   90.00
_cell.angle_beta   90.00
_cell.angle_gamma   90.00
#
_symmetry.space_group_name_H-M   'P 1'
#
loop_
_entity.id
_entity.type
_entity.pdbx_description
1 polymer ?
#
loop_
_entity_poly.entity_id
_entity_poly.type
_entity_poly.pdbx_seq_one_letter_code
_entity_poly.pdbx_strand_id
1 'polypeptide(L)'
;MLKRALRRKPRFRERLTEMRGLDWGIATEDLSIARHYRMSPKGIESGTGLPVDLDLELRFEDAASAVRILRKPTQQAFLDGMMAGRVRLVGDSGDLTRLQKLLRDI
;
A
#
# COMPACT_ATOMS: atom_id res chain seq x y z
N MET A 1 -7.45 -9.62 -2.36
CA MET A 1 -8.11 -8.34 -2.68
C MET A 1 -7.51 -7.68 -3.92
N LEU A 2 -6.23 -7.30 -3.90
CA LEU A 2 -5.54 -6.62 -5.02
C LEU A 2 -5.63 -7.33 -6.39
N LYS A 3 -5.25 -8.62 -6.48
CA LYS A 3 -5.39 -9.41 -7.71
C LYS A 3 -6.82 -9.44 -8.27
N ARG A 4 -7.82 -9.44 -7.38
CA ARG A 4 -9.25 -9.39 -7.77
C ARG A 4 -9.62 -8.00 -8.28
N ALA A 5 -9.09 -6.92 -7.68
CA ALA A 5 -9.26 -5.55 -8.14
C ALA A 5 -8.71 -5.38 -9.56
N LEU A 6 -7.46 -5.78 -9.80
CA LEU A 6 -6.83 -5.74 -11.12
C LEU A 6 -7.68 -6.42 -12.21
N ARG A 7 -8.28 -7.58 -11.88
CA ARG A 7 -9.14 -8.33 -12.81
C ARG A 7 -10.49 -7.66 -13.06
N ARG A 8 -11.12 -7.08 -12.02
CA ARG A 8 -12.55 -6.69 -12.06
C ARG A 8 -12.81 -5.17 -12.11
N LYS A 9 -11.80 -4.34 -11.91
CA LYS A 9 -11.94 -2.88 -11.79
C LYS A 9 -11.10 -2.20 -12.87
N PRO A 10 -11.71 -1.75 -13.99
CA PRO A 10 -10.99 -1.08 -15.09
C PRO A 10 -10.18 0.13 -14.60
N ARG A 11 -10.78 1.00 -13.79
CA ARG A 11 -10.10 2.18 -13.21
C ARG A 11 -8.85 1.84 -12.40
N PHE A 12 -8.88 0.74 -11.64
CA PHE A 12 -7.71 0.27 -10.89
C PHE A 12 -6.54 -0.09 -11.85
N ARG A 13 -6.86 -0.73 -12.98
CA ARG A 13 -5.86 -1.10 -14.01
C ARG A 13 -5.38 0.13 -14.79
N GLU A 14 -6.29 1.04 -15.14
CA GLU A 14 -5.96 2.31 -15.81
C GLU A 14 -4.99 3.13 -14.96
N ARG A 15 -5.28 3.31 -13.66
CA ARG A 15 -4.34 4.00 -12.76
C ARG A 15 -2.99 3.32 -12.74
N LEU A 16 -2.90 2.00 -12.53
CA LEU A 16 -1.61 1.30 -12.58
C LEU A 16 -0.86 1.54 -13.89
N THR A 17 -1.58 1.73 -15.00
CA THR A 17 -0.98 2.06 -16.30
C THR A 17 -0.42 3.48 -16.31
N GLU A 18 -1.19 4.46 -15.85
CA GLU A 18 -0.79 5.88 -15.78
C GLU A 18 0.45 6.09 -14.92
N MET A 19 0.53 5.42 -13.76
CA MET A 19 1.68 5.52 -12.85
C MET A 19 2.81 4.53 -13.17
N ARG A 20 2.69 3.74 -14.25
CA ARG A 20 3.70 2.73 -14.66
C ARG A 20 4.02 1.68 -13.59
N GLY A 21 3.04 1.32 -12.77
CA GLY A 21 3.18 0.39 -11.66
C GLY A 21 3.32 1.07 -10.30
N LEU A 22 3.43 0.26 -9.26
CA LEU A 22 3.70 0.67 -7.88
C LEU A 22 4.15 -0.55 -7.06
N ASP A 23 5.39 -0.53 -6.58
CA ASP A 23 5.97 -1.57 -5.72
C ASP A 23 6.01 -1.07 -4.28
N TRP A 24 5.35 -1.76 -3.36
CA TRP A 24 5.19 -1.25 -1.99
C TRP A 24 5.18 -2.35 -0.94
N GLY A 25 5.58 -1.95 0.26
CA GLY A 25 5.69 -2.79 1.44
C GLY A 25 4.71 -2.42 2.54
N ILE A 26 4.30 -3.42 3.30
CA ILE A 26 3.65 -3.27 4.60
C ILE A 26 4.36 -4.12 5.63
N ALA A 27 4.57 -3.56 6.81
CA ALA A 27 5.04 -4.33 7.95
C ALA A 27 4.53 -3.78 9.27
N THR A 28 4.61 -4.60 10.30
CA THR A 28 4.60 -4.12 11.69
C THR A 28 5.94 -3.46 12.02
N GLU A 29 5.98 -2.59 13.04
CA GLU A 29 7.22 -1.93 13.47
C GLU A 29 8.30 -2.93 13.89
N ASP A 30 7.89 -4.01 14.55
CA ASP A 30 8.76 -5.11 14.99
C ASP A 30 9.15 -6.09 13.87
N LEU A 31 8.69 -5.86 12.64
CA LEU A 31 8.90 -6.73 11.47
C LEU A 31 8.32 -8.15 11.57
N SER A 32 7.59 -8.48 12.63
CA SER A 32 7.00 -9.81 12.83
C SER A 32 6.06 -10.19 11.70
N ILE A 33 5.39 -9.19 11.10
CA ILE A 33 4.63 -9.33 9.87
C ILE A 33 5.24 -8.38 8.84
N ALA A 34 5.67 -8.94 7.71
CA ALA A 34 6.15 -8.18 6.56
C ALA A 34 5.65 -8.80 5.25
N ARG A 35 5.11 -7.95 4.37
CA ARG A 35 4.64 -8.30 3.04
C ARG A 35 5.00 -7.20 2.06
N HIS A 36 5.29 -7.57 0.82
CA HIS A 36 5.43 -6.63 -0.27
C HIS A 36 4.53 -7.02 -1.43
N TYR A 37 4.22 -6.04 -2.26
CA TYR A 37 3.42 -6.19 -3.45
C TYR A 37 4.12 -5.48 -4.60
N ARG A 38 4.37 -6.21 -5.69
CA ARG A 38 4.83 -5.62 -6.95
C ARG A 38 3.67 -5.52 -7.91
N MET A 39 3.26 -4.31 -8.26
CA MET A 39 2.01 -4.09 -9.00
C MET A 39 2.27 -3.46 -10.35
N SER A 40 1.77 -4.13 -11.39
CA SER A 40 1.77 -3.62 -12.75
C SER A 40 0.38 -3.79 -13.38
N PRO A 41 0.10 -3.13 -14.53
CA PRO A 41 -1.12 -3.37 -15.29
C PRO A 41 -1.29 -4.82 -15.76
N LYS A 42 -0.17 -5.55 -15.88
CA LYS A 42 -0.13 -6.93 -16.38
C LYS A 42 -0.33 -7.97 -15.28
N GLY A 43 -0.03 -7.62 -14.02
CA GLY A 43 -0.07 -8.57 -12.92
C GLY A 43 0.32 -7.95 -11.59
N ILE A 44 -0.03 -8.64 -10.51
CA ILE A 44 0.38 -8.31 -9.16
C ILE A 44 1.06 -9.52 -8.55
N GLU A 45 2.28 -9.32 -8.08
CA GLU A 45 3.02 -10.27 -7.29
C GLU A 45 2.96 -9.87 -5.83
N SER A 46 3.05 -10.85 -4.94
CA SER A 46 3.02 -10.63 -3.50
C SER A 46 3.97 -11.61 -2.83
N GLY A 47 4.81 -11.12 -1.93
CA GLY A 47 5.77 -11.92 -1.20
C GLY A 47 5.86 -11.54 0.27
N THR A 48 6.68 -12.28 1.00
CA THR A 48 7.03 -11.98 2.40
C THR A 48 8.25 -11.06 2.47
N GLY A 49 8.43 -10.38 3.60
CA GLY A 49 9.57 -9.48 3.80
C GLY A 49 9.44 -8.17 3.03
N LEU A 50 10.50 -7.36 3.12
CA LEU A 50 10.60 -6.03 2.52
C LEU A 50 11.88 -5.91 1.71
N PRO A 51 11.79 -6.07 0.38
CA PRO A 51 12.87 -5.75 -0.53
C PRO A 51 13.31 -4.29 -0.40
N VAL A 52 14.57 -4.01 -0.74
CA VAL A 52 15.15 -2.66 -0.62
C VAL A 52 14.77 -1.72 -1.77
N ASP A 53 14.19 -2.26 -2.84
CA ASP A 53 13.84 -1.56 -4.09
C ASP A 53 12.36 -1.19 -4.19
N LEU A 54 11.66 -1.09 -3.06
CA LEU A 54 10.25 -0.68 -3.02
C LEU A 54 10.13 0.85 -3.19
N ASP A 55 9.07 1.30 -3.86
CA ASP A 55 8.75 2.73 -3.98
C ASP A 55 8.40 3.34 -2.61
N LEU A 56 7.68 2.58 -1.77
CA LEU A 56 7.36 2.98 -0.41
C LEU A 56 7.13 1.79 0.54
N GLU A 57 7.20 2.07 1.83
CA GLU A 57 6.79 1.14 2.88
C GLU A 57 5.89 1.83 3.90
N LEU A 58 4.90 1.08 4.38
CA LEU A 58 4.06 1.47 5.50
C LEU A 58 4.40 0.59 6.70
N ARG A 59 4.90 1.21 7.77
CA ARG A 59 5.20 0.54 9.04
C ARG A 59 4.08 0.84 10.01
N PHE A 60 3.31 -0.16 10.40
CA PHE A 60 2.21 0.00 11.34
C PHE A 60 2.65 -0.43 12.74
N GLU A 61 2.14 0.23 13.76
CA GLU A 61 2.33 -0.16 15.17
C GLU A 61 2.00 -1.65 15.36
N ASP A 62 0.85 -2.08 14.83
CA ASP A 62 0.40 -3.46 14.89
C ASP A 62 -0.49 -3.84 13.68
N ALA A 63 -0.84 -5.12 13.60
CA ALA A 63 -1.71 -5.65 12.56
C ALA A 63 -3.13 -5.07 12.61
N ALA A 64 -3.63 -4.71 13.80
CA ALA A 64 -4.99 -4.17 13.96
C ALA A 64 -5.11 -2.77 13.35
N SER A 65 -4.12 -1.92 13.61
CA SER A 65 -3.94 -0.60 13.01
C SER A 65 -3.81 -0.69 11.50
N ALA A 66 -3.01 -1.64 11.00
CA ALA A 66 -2.90 -1.91 9.56
C ALA A 66 -4.26 -2.24 8.93
N VAL A 67 -5.00 -3.21 9.50
CA VAL A 67 -6.31 -3.61 8.98
C VAL A 67 -7.31 -2.46 9.02
N ARG A 68 -7.33 -1.67 10.11
CA ARG A 68 -8.24 -0.53 10.27
C ARG A 68 -8.01 0.52 9.18
N ILE A 69 -6.76 0.88 8.92
CA ILE A 69 -6.39 1.89 7.91
C ILE A 69 -6.59 1.34 6.49
N LEU A 70 -6.10 0.13 6.19
CA LEU A 70 -6.15 -0.44 4.84
C LEU A 70 -7.57 -0.81 4.38
N ARG A 71 -8.51 -1.07 5.29
CA ARG A 71 -9.93 -1.29 4.94
C ARG A 71 -10.62 -0.01 4.45
N LYS A 72 -10.17 1.16 4.90
CA LYS A 72 -10.70 2.47 4.49
C LYS A 72 -9.52 3.41 4.24
N PRO A 73 -8.78 3.22 3.13
CA PRO A 73 -7.49 3.86 2.88
C PRO A 73 -7.66 5.31 2.40
N THR A 74 -8.33 6.14 3.20
CA THR A 74 -8.51 7.56 2.93
C THR A 74 -7.26 8.34 3.33
N GLN A 75 -7.03 9.49 2.69
CA GLN A 75 -5.95 10.39 3.06
C GLN A 75 -6.00 10.75 4.55
N GLN A 76 -7.20 11.04 5.06
CA GLN A 76 -7.42 11.34 6.48
C GLN A 76 -7.02 10.17 7.39
N ALA A 77 -7.42 8.93 7.09
CA ALA A 77 -7.09 7.77 7.93
C ALA A 77 -5.58 7.53 8.04
N PHE A 78 -4.84 7.77 6.96
CA PHE A 78 -3.38 7.72 6.97
C PHE A 78 -2.76 8.89 7.75
N LEU A 79 -3.23 10.12 7.53
CA LEU A 79 -2.75 11.30 8.26
C LEU A 79 -2.97 11.16 9.77
N ASP A 80 -4.18 10.77 10.18
CA ASP A 80 -4.52 10.51 11.59
C ASP A 80 -3.66 9.39 12.17
N GLY A 81 -3.40 8.34 11.38
CA GLY A 81 -2.51 7.26 11.76
C GLY A 81 -1.08 7.75 11.99
N MET A 82 -0.54 8.60 11.12
CA MET A 82 0.81 9.16 11.25
C MET A 82 0.90 10.09 12.45
N MET A 83 -0.07 10.99 12.62
CA MET A 83 -0.12 11.90 13.78
C MET A 83 -0.24 11.14 15.11
N ALA A 84 -0.95 10.02 15.12
CA ALA A 84 -1.11 9.17 16.29
C ALA A 84 0.03 8.16 16.50
N GLY A 85 1.08 8.16 15.67
CA GLY A 85 2.18 7.19 15.75
C GLY A 85 1.81 5.75 15.39
N ARG A 86 0.66 5.52 14.76
CA ARG A 86 0.16 4.17 14.40
C ARG A 86 0.61 3.69 13.04
N VAL A 87 1.07 4.59 12.18
CA VAL A 87 1.69 4.26 10.91
C VAL A 87 2.82 5.24 10.62
N ARG A 88 3.93 4.74 10.09
CA ARG A 88 5.04 5.50 9.58
C ARG A 88 5.24 5.20 8.11
N LEU A 89 5.45 6.25 7.33
CA LEU A 89 5.87 6.16 5.93
C LEU A 89 7.40 6.07 5.86
N VAL A 90 7.91 5.13 5.08
CA VAL A 90 9.29 5.09 4.61
C VAL A 90 9.24 5.23 3.08
N GLY A 91 9.88 6.26 2.54
CA GLY A 91 9.73 6.67 1.14
C GLY A 91 9.18 8.11 1.03
N ASP A 92 8.71 8.49 -0.16
CA ASP A 92 8.15 9.83 -0.40
C ASP A 92 6.62 9.88 -0.27
N SER A 93 6.14 11.03 0.15
CA SER A 93 4.73 11.42 0.21
C SER A 93 4.01 11.35 -1.15
N GLY A 94 4.74 11.54 -2.27
CA GLY A 94 4.22 11.35 -3.61
C GLY A 94 3.73 9.91 -3.85
N ASP A 95 4.52 8.92 -3.44
CA ASP A 95 4.17 7.51 -3.59
C ASP A 95 3.05 7.09 -2.64
N LEU A 96 3.00 7.65 -1.42
CA LEU A 96 1.85 7.48 -0.54
C LEU A 96 0.55 7.98 -1.20
N THR A 97 0.61 9.15 -1.86
CA THR A 97 -0.54 9.70 -2.59
C THR A 97 -0.95 8.79 -3.75
N ARG A 98 0.02 8.22 -4.47
CA ARG A 98 -0.23 7.23 -5.54
C ARG A 98 -0.93 5.98 -5.00
N LEU A 99 -0.43 5.42 -3.89
CA LEU A 99 -1.02 4.27 -3.23
C LEU A 99 -2.46 4.55 -2.79
N GLN A 100 -2.73 5.65 -2.11
CA GLN A 100 -4.07 6.01 -1.65
C GLN A 100 -5.07 6.16 -2.80
N LYS A 101 -4.66 6.78 -3.91
CA LYS A 101 -5.49 6.89 -5.12
C LYS A 101 -5.81 5.52 -5.70
N LEU A 102 -4.83 4.61 -5.73
CA LEU A 102 -5.01 3.26 -6.24
C LEU A 102 -5.94 2.43 -5.35
N LEU A 103 -5.73 2.45 -4.02
CA LEU A 103 -6.52 1.64 -3.09
C LEU A 103 -8.00 2.06 -3.02
N ARG A 104 -8.33 3.30 -3.39
CA ARG A 104 -9.71 3.81 -3.47
C ARG A 104 -10.57 3.07 -4.49
N ASP A 105 -9.97 2.44 -5.50
CA ASP A 105 -10.68 1.79 -6.60
C ASP A 105 -10.89 0.27 -6.39
N ILE A 106 -10.57 -0.27 -5.21
CA ILE A 106 -10.66 -1.70 -4.92
C ILE A 106 -12.06 -2.14 -4.50
#